data_AF-A0AAV7DNX5-F1
#
_entry.id   AF-A0AAV7DNX5-F1
#
_cell.length_a   1.000
_cell.length_b   1.000
_cell.length_c   1.000
_cell.angle_alpha   90.00
_cell.angle_beta   90.00
_cell.angle_gamma   90.00
#
_symmetry.space_group_name_H-M   'P 1'
#
loop_
_entity.id
_entity.type
_entity.pdbx_description
1 polymer ?
#
loop_
_entity_poly.entity_id
_entity_poly.type
_entity_poly.pdbx_seq_one_letter_code
_entity_poly.pdbx_strand_id
1 'polypeptide(L)'
;MKCCLLVASLLMNVPLGTAWNAQYAVDCPERCDSNECKSTVRCKRTVLDDCGCCRVCAAAAGETCYRTVSGMDGVKCGPGLKCHFFTEEDDFGDEFGICRECPYGTYGMDCRGTCNCPSGICDRVTGKCLKFPFFQLTGSKPANKRKPSVSSDLEMASGDGNSFKDKDKGSRSGIKWLNPR
;
A
#
# COMPACT_ATOMS: atom_id res chain seq x y z
N MET A 1 68.18 -18.47 16.11
CA MET A 1 67.33 -19.67 15.88
C MET A 1 65.88 -19.22 15.87
N LYS A 2 65.13 -19.64 14.86
CA LYS A 2 63.76 -19.20 14.54
C LYS A 2 62.76 -19.71 15.59
N CYS A 3 61.80 -18.89 15.98
CA CYS A 3 60.50 -19.38 16.42
C CYS A 3 59.42 -18.37 16.02
N CYS A 4 58.90 -18.55 14.80
CA CYS A 4 57.77 -17.79 14.27
C CYS A 4 56.48 -18.33 14.88
N LEU A 5 55.84 -17.58 15.78
CA LEU A 5 54.48 -17.87 16.23
C LEU A 5 53.50 -17.16 15.28
N LEU A 6 52.99 -17.90 14.30
CA LEU A 6 51.87 -17.50 13.46
C LEU A 6 50.58 -17.79 14.22
N VAL A 7 49.95 -16.78 14.80
CA VAL A 7 48.59 -16.89 15.33
C VAL A 7 47.64 -16.75 14.14
N ALA A 8 47.15 -17.88 13.61
CA ALA A 8 46.16 -17.90 12.56
C ALA A 8 44.79 -17.49 13.13
N SER A 9 44.40 -16.24 12.89
CA SER A 9 43.07 -15.72 13.19
C SER A 9 42.05 -16.36 12.24
N LEU A 10 41.28 -17.34 12.74
CA LEU A 10 40.10 -17.87 12.06
C LEU A 10 38.98 -16.82 12.11
N LEU A 11 38.96 -15.91 11.14
CA LEU A 11 37.80 -15.09 10.82
C LEU A 11 36.81 -15.94 10.04
N MET A 12 35.95 -16.65 10.77
CA MET A 12 34.73 -17.22 10.19
C MET A 12 33.83 -16.04 9.82
N ASN A 13 33.87 -15.64 8.55
CA ASN A 13 32.83 -14.80 7.96
C ASN A 13 31.56 -15.65 7.89
N VAL A 14 30.74 -15.55 8.93
CA VAL A 14 29.34 -15.97 8.86
C VAL A 14 28.67 -15.00 7.88
N PRO A 15 28.12 -15.47 6.75
CA PRO A 15 27.31 -14.60 5.91
C PRO A 15 26.11 -14.18 6.76
N LEU A 16 26.04 -12.89 7.05
CA LEU A 16 24.90 -12.27 7.67
C LEU A 16 23.72 -12.47 6.71
N GLY A 17 22.93 -13.52 6.98
CA GLY A 17 21.65 -13.73 6.32
C GLY A 17 20.89 -12.41 6.34
N THR A 18 20.50 -11.96 5.15
CA THR A 18 19.77 -10.71 4.95
C THR A 18 18.65 -10.61 5.97
N ALA A 19 18.63 -9.53 6.75
CA ALA A 19 17.64 -9.28 7.78
C ALA A 19 16.22 -9.42 7.20
N TRP A 20 15.55 -10.53 7.52
CA TRP A 20 14.14 -10.72 7.22
C TRP A 20 13.31 -9.97 8.27
N ASN A 21 12.23 -9.37 7.79
CA ASN A 21 11.55 -8.27 8.43
C ASN A 21 10.71 -8.77 9.62
N ALA A 22 11.09 -8.38 10.84
CA ALA A 22 10.57 -8.91 12.11
C ALA A 22 9.18 -8.36 12.53
N GLN A 23 8.23 -8.32 11.61
CA GLN A 23 6.88 -7.83 11.93
C GLN A 23 5.95 -8.94 12.43
N TYR A 24 6.30 -10.20 12.15
CA TYR A 24 5.68 -11.43 12.64
C TYR A 24 6.63 -12.60 12.34
N ALA A 25 6.48 -13.73 13.03
CA ALA A 25 7.33 -14.90 12.83
C ALA A 25 6.86 -15.68 11.59
N VAL A 26 7.74 -15.81 10.59
CA VAL A 26 7.59 -16.73 9.46
C VAL A 26 8.82 -17.63 9.41
N ASP A 27 8.60 -18.94 9.35
CA ASP A 27 9.67 -19.92 9.17
C ASP A 27 10.04 -20.00 7.69
N CYS A 28 11.01 -19.18 7.28
CA CYS A 28 11.53 -19.16 5.91
C CYS A 28 12.77 -20.06 5.77
N PRO A 29 12.89 -20.79 4.65
CA PRO A 29 14.05 -21.66 4.41
C PRO A 29 15.32 -20.84 4.20
N GLU A 30 16.46 -21.29 4.72
CA GLU A 30 17.75 -20.59 4.58
C GLU A 30 18.17 -20.35 3.12
N ARG A 31 17.73 -21.24 2.22
CA ARG A 31 17.93 -21.13 0.78
C ARG A 31 16.60 -21.21 0.07
N CYS A 32 16.38 -20.28 -0.85
CA CYS A 32 15.23 -20.28 -1.74
C CYS A 32 15.59 -21.00 -3.04
N ASP A 33 14.82 -22.03 -3.42
CA ASP A 33 14.79 -22.56 -4.78
C ASP A 33 13.46 -22.21 -5.44
N SER A 34 13.47 -21.23 -6.35
CA SER A 34 12.27 -20.80 -7.06
C SER A 34 11.67 -21.88 -7.97
N ASN A 35 12.40 -22.95 -8.29
CA ASN A 35 11.88 -24.06 -9.09
C ASN A 35 10.92 -24.96 -8.30
N GLU A 36 11.02 -24.96 -6.97
CA GLU A 36 10.10 -25.66 -6.08
C GLU A 36 8.78 -24.90 -5.89
N CYS A 37 8.75 -23.62 -6.28
CA CYS A 37 7.51 -22.84 -6.28
C CYS A 37 6.53 -23.47 -7.28
N LYS A 38 5.43 -24.02 -6.75
CA LYS A 38 4.29 -24.41 -7.57
C LYS A 38 3.79 -23.19 -8.35
N SER A 39 3.32 -23.40 -9.58
CA SER A 39 2.83 -22.31 -10.44
C SER A 39 1.54 -21.72 -9.88
N THR A 40 1.47 -20.41 -9.68
CA THR A 40 0.22 -19.72 -9.34
C THR A 40 -0.82 -19.90 -10.43
N VAL A 41 -1.87 -20.67 -10.14
CA VAL A 41 -2.93 -20.95 -11.10
C VAL A 41 -3.86 -19.74 -11.19
N ARG A 42 -3.61 -18.86 -12.18
CA ARG A 42 -4.48 -17.76 -12.65
C ARG A 42 -4.74 -16.58 -11.69
N CYS A 43 -3.70 -15.93 -11.18
CA CYS A 43 -3.86 -14.62 -10.53
C CYS A 43 -3.92 -13.47 -11.57
N LYS A 44 -4.70 -12.41 -11.29
CA LYS A 44 -4.65 -11.15 -12.07
C LYS A 44 -3.33 -10.41 -11.88
N ARG A 45 -2.74 -10.51 -10.69
CA ARG A 45 -1.46 -9.92 -10.32
C ARG A 45 -0.77 -10.83 -9.30
N THR A 46 0.56 -10.86 -9.32
CA THR A 46 1.38 -11.63 -8.36
C THR A 46 2.35 -10.72 -7.60
N VAL A 47 2.63 -11.06 -6.35
CA VAL A 47 3.70 -10.48 -5.52
C VAL A 47 4.59 -11.59 -4.97
N LEU A 48 5.70 -11.24 -4.34
CA LEU A 48 6.50 -12.22 -3.61
C LEU A 48 5.82 -12.58 -2.28
N ASP A 49 5.98 -13.82 -1.85
CA ASP A 49 5.67 -14.28 -0.50
C ASP A 49 6.51 -13.56 0.58
N ASP A 50 6.22 -13.83 1.84
CA ASP A 50 6.92 -13.18 2.96
C ASP A 50 8.40 -13.55 3.06
N CYS A 51 8.76 -14.71 2.51
CA CYS A 51 10.14 -15.18 2.39
C CYS A 51 10.88 -14.59 1.19
N GLY A 52 10.19 -13.90 0.27
CA GLY A 52 10.79 -13.33 -0.93
C GLY A 52 11.20 -14.36 -1.99
N CYS A 53 10.68 -15.59 -1.91
CA CYS A 53 11.06 -16.73 -2.73
C CYS A 53 10.07 -17.02 -3.84
N CYS A 54 8.80 -17.24 -3.49
CA CYS A 54 7.77 -17.67 -4.42
C CYS A 54 6.84 -16.52 -4.81
N ARG A 55 6.28 -16.60 -6.02
CA ARG A 55 5.20 -15.70 -6.43
C ARG A 55 3.88 -16.21 -5.90
N VAL A 56 3.09 -15.34 -5.30
CA VAL A 56 1.74 -15.61 -4.78
C VAL A 56 0.75 -14.63 -5.38
N CYS A 57 -0.55 -14.95 -5.30
CA CYS A 57 -1.58 -14.02 -5.75
C CYS A 57 -1.57 -12.73 -4.91
N ALA A 58 -1.76 -11.60 -5.60
CA ALA A 58 -1.88 -10.30 -4.97
C ALA A 58 -3.35 -9.88 -4.84
N ALA A 59 -3.80 -9.63 -3.62
CA ALA A 59 -5.12 -9.08 -3.33
C ALA A 59 -5.20 -7.61 -3.76
N ALA A 60 -6.35 -7.25 -4.31
CA ALA A 60 -6.75 -5.88 -4.60
C ALA A 60 -7.31 -5.19 -3.34
N ALA A 61 -7.54 -3.87 -3.44
CA ALA A 61 -8.16 -3.11 -2.36
C ALA A 61 -9.56 -3.68 -2.05
N GLY A 62 -9.84 -3.92 -0.77
CA GLY A 62 -11.10 -4.50 -0.31
C GLY A 62 -11.15 -6.03 -0.32
N GLU A 63 -10.15 -6.72 -0.86
CA GLU A 63 -10.05 -8.18 -0.80
C GLU A 63 -9.41 -8.64 0.51
N THR A 64 -9.69 -9.90 0.87
CA THR A 64 -9.16 -10.55 2.08
C THR A 64 -7.66 -10.78 1.98
N CYS A 65 -6.99 -10.61 3.11
CA CYS A 65 -5.57 -10.90 3.27
C CYS A 65 -5.32 -11.61 4.59
N TYR A 66 -4.23 -12.36 4.65
CA TYR A 66 -3.81 -13.10 5.83
C TYR A 66 -2.50 -12.55 6.38
N ARG A 67 -2.24 -12.80 7.67
CA ARG A 67 -1.06 -12.28 8.36
C ARG A 67 0.23 -12.84 7.81
N THR A 68 0.24 -14.14 7.53
CA THR A 68 1.39 -14.86 7.00
C THR A 68 0.98 -15.61 5.75
N VAL A 69 1.73 -15.43 4.67
CA VAL A 69 1.55 -16.23 3.45
C VAL A 69 2.87 -16.89 3.12
N SER A 70 3.00 -18.15 3.55
CA SER A 70 4.13 -19.05 3.22
C SER A 70 3.63 -20.10 2.23
N GLY A 71 4.20 -20.13 1.02
CA GLY A 71 3.74 -21.02 -0.05
C GLY A 71 2.64 -20.41 -0.93
N MET A 72 1.82 -21.25 -1.57
CA MET A 72 0.77 -20.79 -2.52
C MET A 72 -0.61 -20.58 -1.90
N ASP A 73 -0.84 -21.13 -0.70
CA ASP A 73 -2.14 -21.08 -0.03
C ASP A 73 -2.21 -19.79 0.79
N GLY A 74 -2.61 -18.70 0.12
CA GLY A 74 -2.82 -17.41 0.74
C GLY A 74 -2.76 -16.26 -0.25
N VAL A 75 -3.29 -15.11 0.17
CA VAL A 75 -3.35 -13.91 -0.66
C VAL A 75 -2.70 -12.76 0.09
N LYS A 76 -1.66 -12.18 -0.51
CA LYS A 76 -0.95 -11.03 0.04
C LYS A 76 -1.43 -9.75 -0.63
N CYS A 77 -1.55 -8.65 0.10
CA CYS A 77 -1.93 -7.38 -0.50
C CYS A 77 -0.94 -6.93 -1.58
N GLY A 78 -1.46 -6.36 -2.67
CA GLY A 78 -0.64 -5.75 -3.70
C GLY A 78 0.14 -4.51 -3.22
N PRO A 79 1.08 -4.00 -4.04
CA PRO A 79 1.83 -2.79 -3.70
C PRO A 79 0.90 -1.58 -3.56
N GLY A 80 1.20 -0.71 -2.60
CA GLY A 80 0.35 0.44 -2.24
C GLY A 80 -0.82 0.09 -1.33
N LEU A 81 -0.90 -1.17 -0.88
CA LEU A 81 -1.88 -1.68 0.06
C LEU A 81 -1.17 -2.28 1.28
N LYS A 82 -1.84 -2.25 2.43
CA LYS A 82 -1.49 -3.02 3.63
C LYS A 82 -2.68 -3.82 4.12
N CYS A 83 -2.40 -4.97 4.72
CA CYS A 83 -3.44 -5.75 5.38
C CYS A 83 -3.87 -5.06 6.66
N HIS A 84 -5.16 -4.78 6.80
CA HIS A 84 -5.75 -4.26 8.03
C HIS A 84 -6.51 -5.40 8.71
N PHE A 85 -5.91 -5.95 9.76
CA PHE A 85 -6.50 -7.04 10.53
C PHE A 85 -7.68 -6.56 11.37
N PHE A 86 -8.64 -7.45 11.52
CA PHE A 86 -9.72 -7.30 12.50
C PHE A 86 -9.41 -8.24 13.67
N THR A 87 -9.90 -7.92 14.87
CA THR A 87 -9.72 -8.78 16.05
C THR A 87 -10.62 -10.02 16.02
N GLU A 88 -11.14 -10.36 14.84
CA GLU A 88 -12.13 -11.39 14.62
C GLU A 88 -11.41 -12.52 13.88
N GLU A 89 -11.39 -13.69 14.50
CA GLU A 89 -10.82 -14.91 13.91
C GLU A 89 -11.84 -15.50 12.93
N ASP A 90 -11.39 -16.08 11.81
CA ASP A 90 -12.30 -16.81 10.94
C ASP A 90 -12.77 -18.13 11.56
N ASP A 91 -13.63 -18.87 10.86
CA ASP A 91 -14.15 -20.18 11.31
C ASP A 91 -13.03 -21.22 11.56
N PHE A 92 -11.79 -20.95 11.13
CA PHE A 92 -10.62 -21.80 11.31
C PHE A 92 -9.66 -21.30 12.39
N GLY A 93 -9.92 -20.14 13.00
CA GLY A 93 -9.06 -19.52 14.01
C GLY A 93 -7.93 -18.68 13.44
N ASP A 94 -7.92 -18.41 12.14
CA ASP A 94 -6.89 -17.58 11.50
C ASP A 94 -7.28 -16.10 11.53
N GLU A 95 -6.32 -15.24 11.88
CA GLU A 95 -6.51 -13.80 11.87
C GLU A 95 -6.43 -13.27 10.43
N PHE A 96 -7.59 -12.92 9.89
CA PHE A 96 -7.72 -12.33 8.56
C PHE A 96 -7.88 -10.80 8.63
N GLY A 97 -7.61 -10.16 7.50
CA GLY A 97 -7.77 -8.74 7.34
C GLY A 97 -8.29 -8.39 5.96
N ILE A 98 -8.40 -7.08 5.71
CA ILE A 98 -8.79 -6.54 4.40
C ILE A 98 -7.68 -5.64 3.90
N CYS A 99 -7.33 -5.77 2.61
CA CYS A 99 -6.34 -4.90 1.99
C CYS A 99 -6.88 -3.47 1.88
N ARG A 100 -6.22 -2.54 2.57
CA ARG A 100 -6.51 -1.11 2.56
C ARG A 100 -5.36 -0.35 1.93
N GLU A 101 -5.66 0.82 1.36
CA GLU A 101 -4.61 1.71 0.88
C GLU A 101 -3.61 2.07 1.99
N CYS A 102 -2.37 2.26 1.57
CA CYS A 102 -1.35 2.79 2.46
C CYS A 102 -1.77 4.11 3.11
N PRO A 103 -1.32 4.43 4.33
CA PRO A 103 -1.47 5.76 4.88
C PRO A 103 -0.73 6.79 4.01
N TYR A 104 -1.17 8.04 4.04
CA TYR A 104 -0.48 9.12 3.33
C TYR A 104 0.99 9.22 3.74
N GLY A 105 1.87 9.45 2.77
CA GLY A 105 3.32 9.52 3.00
C GLY A 105 4.03 8.16 3.02
N THR A 106 3.35 7.06 2.72
CA THR A 106 3.95 5.73 2.60
C THR A 106 3.62 5.04 1.27
N TYR A 107 4.47 4.11 0.86
CA TYR A 107 4.35 3.41 -0.41
C TYR A 107 4.95 1.99 -0.38
N GLY A 108 4.71 1.24 -1.45
CA GLY A 108 5.31 -0.09 -1.68
C GLY A 108 4.53 -1.22 -1.01
N MET A 109 5.19 -2.37 -0.84
CA MET A 109 4.61 -3.53 -0.17
C MET A 109 4.46 -3.25 1.33
N ASP A 110 3.30 -3.58 1.89
CA ASP A 110 2.97 -3.38 3.31
C ASP A 110 3.22 -1.94 3.80
N CYS A 111 3.26 -0.96 2.87
CA CYS A 111 3.51 0.45 3.12
C CYS A 111 4.84 0.76 3.83
N ARG A 112 5.87 -0.07 3.60
CA ARG A 112 7.18 0.07 4.25
C ARG A 112 8.02 1.23 3.72
N GLY A 113 7.77 1.69 2.51
CA GLY A 113 8.48 2.83 1.93
C GLY A 113 7.93 4.14 2.49
N THR A 114 8.80 5.05 2.92
CA THR A 114 8.42 6.41 3.33
C THR A 114 8.70 7.39 2.20
N CYS A 115 7.69 8.20 1.86
CA CYS A 115 7.81 9.20 0.81
C CYS A 115 8.65 10.40 1.27
N ASN A 116 9.57 10.85 0.42
CA ASN A 116 10.40 12.04 0.67
C ASN A 116 10.23 13.07 -0.44
N CYS A 117 9.00 13.56 -0.61
CA CYS A 117 8.65 14.52 -1.64
C CYS A 117 8.75 15.96 -1.11
N PRO A 118 9.52 16.85 -1.75
CA PRO A 118 9.66 18.24 -1.29
C PRO A 118 8.36 19.04 -1.45
N SER A 119 7.56 18.69 -2.45
CA SER A 119 6.21 19.21 -2.65
C SER A 119 5.38 18.17 -3.41
N GLY A 120 4.10 18.09 -3.08
CA GLY A 120 3.15 17.17 -3.71
C GLY A 120 2.94 15.85 -2.97
N ILE A 121 2.12 15.00 -3.58
CA ILE A 121 1.69 13.69 -3.05
C ILE A 121 2.55 12.62 -3.72
N CYS A 122 2.93 11.58 -3.00
CA CYS A 122 3.62 10.43 -3.58
C CYS A 122 2.63 9.35 -4.05
N ASP A 123 2.97 8.67 -5.14
CA ASP A 123 2.28 7.46 -5.57
C ASP A 123 2.49 6.33 -4.55
N ARG A 124 1.39 5.76 -4.02
CA ARG A 124 1.42 4.68 -3.03
C ARG A 124 2.06 3.39 -3.56
N VAL A 125 2.07 3.17 -4.87
CA VAL A 125 2.66 1.95 -5.47
C VAL A 125 4.16 2.12 -5.65
N THR A 126 4.58 3.23 -6.24
CA THR A 126 5.98 3.43 -6.69
C THR A 126 6.82 4.33 -5.80
N GLY A 127 6.20 5.12 -4.92
CA GLY A 127 6.86 6.14 -4.10
C GLY A 127 7.26 7.40 -4.86
N LYS A 128 6.96 7.49 -6.16
CA LYS A 128 7.33 8.65 -6.99
C LYS A 128 6.49 9.86 -6.60
N CYS A 129 7.15 11.02 -6.51
CA CYS A 129 6.48 12.28 -6.25
C CYS A 129 5.68 12.72 -7.47
N LEU A 130 4.38 12.92 -7.28
CA LEU A 130 3.50 13.47 -8.28
C LEU A 130 3.73 14.99 -8.34
N LYS A 131 4.18 15.48 -9.50
CA LYS A 131 4.36 16.91 -9.75
C LYS A 131 3.04 17.49 -10.22
N PHE A 132 2.43 18.32 -9.39
CA PHE A 132 1.29 19.12 -9.81
C PHE A 132 1.79 20.45 -10.38
N PRO A 133 1.46 20.78 -11.64
CA PRO A 133 1.95 22.00 -12.28
C PRO A 133 1.50 23.29 -11.56
N PHE A 134 0.45 23.24 -10.74
CA PHE A 134 -0.11 24.40 -10.05
C PHE A 134 0.72 24.90 -8.84
N PHE A 135 1.58 24.08 -8.24
CA PHE A 135 2.41 24.48 -7.09
C PHE A 135 3.72 25.18 -7.48
N GLN A 136 3.99 25.38 -8.78
CA GLN A 136 5.23 26.03 -9.24
C GLN A 136 5.16 27.57 -9.28
N LEU A 137 4.05 28.19 -8.87
CA LEU A 137 3.86 29.65 -8.98
C LEU A 137 4.42 30.47 -7.81
N THR A 138 4.93 29.86 -6.74
CA THR A 138 5.51 30.60 -5.60
C THR A 138 7.02 30.45 -5.57
N GLY A 139 7.73 31.11 -6.51
CA GLY A 139 9.19 31.03 -6.58
C GLY A 139 9.84 31.96 -7.60
N SER A 140 9.94 33.25 -7.25
CA SER A 140 11.10 34.11 -7.54
C SER A 140 11.32 34.60 -8.98
N LYS A 141 10.69 35.72 -9.35
CA LYS A 141 11.29 36.66 -10.31
C LYS A 141 11.25 38.08 -9.72
N PRO A 142 12.38 38.81 -9.63
CA PRO A 142 12.45 40.09 -8.94
C PRO A 142 11.66 41.18 -9.67
N ALA A 143 11.18 42.13 -8.86
CA ALA A 143 10.36 43.25 -9.24
C ALA A 143 10.91 44.03 -10.45
N ASN A 144 10.08 44.19 -11.48
CA ASN A 144 10.12 45.39 -12.30
C ASN A 144 8.78 46.12 -12.14
N LYS A 145 8.85 47.30 -11.52
CA LYS A 145 7.73 48.20 -11.26
C LYS A 145 6.96 48.48 -12.55
N ARG A 146 5.64 48.29 -12.50
CA ARG A 146 4.62 49.18 -13.07
C ARG A 146 3.25 48.82 -12.46
N LYS A 147 2.82 49.61 -11.49
CA LYS A 147 1.41 49.85 -11.11
C LYS A 147 1.15 51.34 -11.41
N PRO A 148 -0.10 51.85 -11.51
CA PRO A 148 -1.37 51.23 -11.10
C PRO A 148 -2.55 51.45 -12.07
N SER A 149 -3.64 50.69 -11.90
CA SER A 149 -4.99 51.29 -11.87
C SER A 149 -5.98 50.36 -11.18
N VAL A 150 -6.74 50.98 -10.27
CA VAL A 150 -7.83 50.48 -9.43
C VAL A 150 -9.08 50.21 -10.26
N SER A 151 -9.79 49.12 -9.98
CA SER A 151 -11.24 49.16 -9.70
C SER A 151 -11.64 47.93 -8.88
N SER A 152 -12.13 48.23 -7.70
CA SER A 152 -12.82 47.34 -6.79
C SER A 152 -14.29 47.26 -7.20
N ASP A 153 -14.81 46.06 -7.41
CA ASP A 153 -16.24 45.80 -7.29
C ASP A 153 -16.43 44.58 -6.39
N LEU A 154 -16.88 44.87 -5.17
CA LEU A 154 -17.57 43.94 -4.30
C LEU A 154 -18.97 43.77 -4.86
N GLU A 155 -19.35 42.57 -5.29
CA GLU A 155 -20.76 42.20 -5.38
C GLU A 155 -21.02 40.90 -4.61
N MET A 156 -21.65 41.08 -3.46
CA MET A 156 -22.44 40.07 -2.77
C MET A 156 -23.87 40.14 -3.32
N ALA A 157 -24.43 39.02 -3.76
CA ALA A 157 -25.86 38.78 -3.95
C ALA A 157 -26.00 37.28 -4.29
N SER A 158 -27.08 36.56 -4.01
CA SER A 158 -28.29 36.70 -3.19
C SER A 158 -28.92 35.31 -3.29
N GLY A 159 -29.53 34.80 -2.22
CA GLY A 159 -30.36 33.61 -2.36
C GLY A 159 -31.54 33.87 -3.29
N ASP A 160 -32.04 32.81 -3.93
CA ASP A 160 -33.47 32.52 -3.99
C ASP A 160 -33.68 31.09 -4.51
N GLY A 161 -34.58 30.39 -3.82
CA GLY A 161 -34.94 29.02 -4.10
C GLY A 161 -35.94 28.88 -5.25
N ASN A 162 -36.12 27.64 -5.71
CA ASN A 162 -37.42 27.26 -6.23
C ASN A 162 -37.75 25.80 -5.89
N SER A 163 -38.89 25.65 -5.24
CA SER A 163 -39.59 24.41 -4.95
C SER A 163 -40.33 23.93 -6.19
N PHE A 164 -40.20 22.65 -6.55
CA PHE A 164 -41.22 21.96 -7.33
C PHE A 164 -41.71 20.72 -6.59
N LYS A 165 -43.02 20.71 -6.37
CA LYS A 165 -43.82 19.67 -5.74
C LYS A 165 -43.94 18.43 -6.63
N ASP A 166 -43.82 17.29 -5.97
CA ASP A 166 -44.63 16.08 -6.05
C ASP A 166 -45.34 15.71 -7.36
N LYS A 167 -45.01 14.51 -7.86
CA LYS A 167 -46.00 13.55 -8.36
C LYS A 167 -45.61 12.12 -7.96
N ASP A 168 -46.21 11.72 -6.86
CA ASP A 168 -46.56 10.36 -6.45
C ASP A 168 -46.91 9.42 -7.63
N LYS A 169 -46.30 8.23 -7.63
CA LYS A 169 -46.83 6.99 -8.20
C LYS A 169 -45.99 5.83 -7.66
N GLY A 170 -46.53 5.16 -6.64
CA GLY A 170 -45.92 4.01 -5.99
C GLY A 170 -45.71 2.81 -6.91
N SER A 171 -44.67 2.04 -6.60
CA SER A 171 -44.71 0.59 -6.72
C SER A 171 -43.70 -0.03 -5.75
N ARG A 172 -44.21 -0.82 -4.81
CA ARG A 172 -43.44 -1.59 -3.83
C ARG A 172 -42.75 -2.76 -4.53
N SER A 173 -41.44 -2.88 -4.37
CA SER A 173 -40.67 -4.12 -4.52
C SER A 173 -39.49 -3.99 -3.59
N GLY A 174 -39.31 -4.78 -2.53
CA GLY A 174 -39.59 -6.20 -2.39
C GLY A 174 -38.25 -6.89 -2.15
N ILE A 175 -37.66 -6.65 -0.98
CA ILE A 175 -36.34 -7.17 -0.58
C ILE A 175 -36.54 -8.65 -0.21
N LYS A 176 -36.09 -9.57 -1.07
CA LYS A 176 -36.15 -11.01 -0.79
C LYS A 176 -34.85 -11.45 -0.12
N TRP A 177 -34.94 -11.71 1.19
CA TRP A 177 -33.96 -12.49 1.95
C TRP A 177 -33.98 -13.96 1.46
N LEU A 178 -32.80 -14.58 1.34
CA LEU A 178 -32.64 -16.01 1.12
C LEU A 178 -32.36 -16.68 2.46
N ASN A 179 -33.13 -17.73 2.80
CA ASN A 179 -32.87 -18.57 3.97
C ASN A 179 -31.91 -19.72 3.61
N PRO A 180 -31.00 -20.10 4.53
CA PRO A 180 -30.09 -21.23 4.34
C PRO A 180 -30.78 -22.58 4.57
N ARG A 181 -30.20 -23.64 3.98
CA ARG A 181 -30.50 -25.04 4.25
C ARG A 181 -29.53 -25.61 5.26
#